data_AF-A0A6B3HPZ5-F1
#
_entry.id   AF-A0A6B3HPZ5-F1
#
_cell.length_a   1.000
_cell.length_b   1.000
_cell.length_c   1.000
_cell.angle_alpha   90.00
_cell.angle_beta   90.00
_cell.angle_gamma   90.00
#
_symmetry.space_group_name_H-M   'P 1'
#
loop_
_entity.id
_entity.type
_entity.pdbx_description
1 polymer ?
#
loop_
_entity_poly.entity_id
_entity_poly.type
_entity_poly.pdbx_seq_one_letter_code
_entity_poly.pdbx_strand_id
1 'polypeptide(L)'
;RLLQLTTRFPDDAEVAYRTAWVHDVLGLETEAVAYYERSLAGTGLGAEDRRGALLGLGSTYRVLGRYGQAVETLRRGIEEFPDDGALQTFLAMALFNTEEHHEAMRLLLRLVASTSDDPHVQKYRPAIEHYAKDLHE
;
A
#
# COMPACT_ATOMS: atom_id res chain seq x y z
N ARG A 1 20.49 16.98 6.62
CA ARG A 1 19.82 17.86 5.63
C ARG A 1 18.29 17.71 5.70
N LEU A 2 17.70 16.51 5.62
CA LEU A 2 16.26 16.33 5.81
C LEU A 2 15.75 16.67 7.22
N LEU A 3 16.39 16.17 8.28
CA LEU A 3 15.97 16.50 9.66
C LEU A 3 15.95 18.01 9.96
N GLN A 4 16.90 18.77 9.39
CA GLN A 4 16.90 20.24 9.48
C GLN A 4 15.72 20.87 8.73
N LEU A 5 15.30 20.29 7.60
CA LEU A 5 14.10 20.72 6.89
C LEU A 5 12.85 20.39 7.68
N THR A 6 12.79 19.24 8.34
CA THR A 6 11.68 18.87 9.22
C THR A 6 11.53 19.85 10.39
N THR A 7 12.64 20.34 10.97
CA THR A 7 12.59 21.38 12.00
C THR A 7 12.13 22.73 11.44
N ARG A 8 12.53 23.07 10.21
CA ARG A 8 12.21 24.36 9.58
C ARG A 8 10.79 24.40 9.01
N PHE A 9 10.27 23.26 8.58
CA PHE A 9 8.97 23.08 7.93
C PHE A 9 8.24 21.89 8.57
N PRO A 10 7.82 22.00 9.84
CA PRO A 10 7.22 20.89 10.58
C PRO A 10 5.83 20.48 10.06
N ASP A 11 5.16 21.33 9.29
CA ASP A 11 3.82 21.05 8.76
C ASP A 11 3.83 20.78 7.24
N ASP A 12 5.01 20.74 6.63
CA ASP A 12 5.15 20.49 5.19
C ASP A 12 5.02 18.98 4.90
N ALA A 13 3.98 18.64 4.15
CA ALA A 13 3.62 17.26 3.84
C ALA A 13 4.67 16.56 2.97
N GLU A 14 5.29 17.27 2.02
CA GLU A 14 6.31 16.70 1.13
C GLU A 14 7.61 16.43 1.88
N VAL A 15 8.02 17.36 2.76
CA VAL A 15 9.16 17.16 3.66
C VAL A 15 8.90 15.99 4.59
N ALA A 16 7.69 15.88 5.15
CA ALA A 16 7.31 14.75 6.01
C ALA A 16 7.38 13.42 5.24
N TYR A 17 6.79 13.34 4.04
CA TYR A 17 6.80 12.12 3.22
C TYR A 17 8.23 11.67 2.88
N ARG A 18 9.07 12.58 2.39
CA ARG A 18 10.47 12.27 2.08
C ARG A 18 11.24 11.83 3.32
N THR A 19 10.94 12.41 4.48
CA THR A 19 11.56 11.99 5.74
C THR A 19 11.12 10.58 6.10
N ALA A 20 9.83 10.27 5.96
CA ALA A 20 9.28 8.93 6.21
C ALA A 20 9.96 7.88 5.33
N TRP A 21 10.00 8.13 4.02
CA TRP A 21 10.61 7.23 3.05
C TRP A 21 12.09 6.95 3.34
N VAL A 22 12.86 7.97 3.74
CA VAL A 22 14.27 7.77 4.13
C VAL A 22 14.41 6.90 5.38
N HIS A 23 13.55 7.07 6.39
CA HIS A 23 13.58 6.23 7.59
C HIS A 23 13.21 4.79 7.26
N ASP A 24 12.17 4.59 6.45
CA ASP A 24 11.71 3.26 6.02
C ASP A 24 12.80 2.50 5.24
N VAL A 25 13.49 3.17 4.28
CA VAL A 25 14.62 2.59 3.54
C VAL A 25 15.82 2.26 4.45
N LEU A 26 15.97 2.95 5.58
CA LEU A 26 17.01 2.69 6.57
C LEU A 26 16.64 1.61 7.59
N GLY A 27 15.45 1.01 7.51
CA GLY A 27 14.96 0.05 8.51
C GLY A 27 14.64 0.71 9.85
N LEU A 28 14.20 1.97 9.82
CA LEU A 28 13.72 2.73 10.96
C LEU A 28 12.20 2.85 10.87
N GLU A 29 11.52 1.70 10.81
CA GLU A 29 10.09 1.61 10.51
C GLU A 29 9.25 2.31 11.59
N THR A 30 9.64 2.20 12.85
CA THR A 30 8.90 2.82 13.97
C THR A 30 8.90 4.34 13.84
N GLU A 31 10.04 4.93 13.47
CA GLU A 31 10.20 6.36 13.26
C GLU A 31 9.51 6.82 11.98
N ALA A 32 9.54 6.02 10.92
CA ALA A 32 8.91 6.33 9.63
C ALA A 32 7.40 6.58 9.76
N VAL A 33 6.71 5.83 10.62
CA VAL A 33 5.25 5.95 10.84
C VAL A 33 4.83 7.40 11.10
N ALA A 34 5.45 8.06 12.07
CA ALA A 34 5.06 9.42 12.46
C ALA A 34 5.22 10.43 11.33
N TYR A 35 6.20 10.22 10.44
CA TYR A 35 6.42 11.07 9.28
C TYR A 35 5.41 10.81 8.16
N TYR A 36 5.06 9.55 7.90
CA TYR A 36 4.00 9.21 6.94
C TYR A 36 2.63 9.71 7.40
N GLU A 37 2.29 9.55 8.68
CA GLU A 37 1.02 10.06 9.21
C GLU A 37 0.92 11.58 9.08
N ARG A 38 2.01 12.30 9.39
CA ARG A 38 2.09 13.75 9.18
C ARG A 38 1.96 14.14 7.72
N SER A 39 2.59 13.41 6.80
CA SER A 39 2.47 13.72 5.37
C SER A 39 1.05 13.53 4.85
N LEU A 40 0.34 12.51 5.34
CA LEU A 40 -1.03 12.21 4.93
C LEU A 40 -2.08 13.13 5.58
N ALA A 41 -1.79 13.70 6.75
CA ALA A 41 -2.64 14.68 7.43
C ALA A 41 -2.48 16.11 6.89
N GLY A 42 -1.32 16.43 6.30
CA GLY A 42 -1.03 17.73 5.72
C GLY A 42 -1.78 17.99 4.40
N THR A 43 -1.74 19.23 3.94
CA THR A 43 -2.30 19.66 2.65
C THR A 43 -1.21 19.81 1.59
N GLY A 44 -1.55 19.62 0.32
CA GLY A 44 -0.64 19.93 -0.80
C GLY A 44 0.32 18.81 -1.20
N LEU A 45 0.20 17.62 -0.61
CA LEU A 45 0.93 16.44 -1.08
C LEU A 45 0.40 16.05 -2.48
N GLY A 46 1.28 16.03 -3.47
CA GLY A 46 0.92 15.62 -4.83
C GLY A 46 0.38 14.18 -4.88
N ALA A 47 -0.44 13.87 -5.87
CA ALA A 47 -1.10 12.56 -5.98
C ALA A 47 -0.11 11.38 -5.97
N GLU A 48 1.02 11.51 -6.68
CA GLU A 48 2.09 10.51 -6.72
C GLU A 48 2.69 10.25 -5.32
N ASP A 49 3.05 11.32 -4.60
CA ASP A 49 3.62 11.22 -3.26
C ASP A 49 2.58 10.76 -2.24
N ARG A 50 1.31 11.11 -2.41
CA ARG A 50 0.21 10.64 -1.58
C ARG A 50 -0.01 9.15 -1.75
N ARG A 51 0.02 8.64 -2.99
CA ARG A 51 -0.02 7.21 -3.29
C ARG A 51 1.16 6.48 -2.66
N GLY A 52 2.36 7.03 -2.82
CA GLY A 52 3.58 6.51 -2.19
C GLY A 52 3.51 6.50 -0.67
N ALA A 53 2.95 7.54 -0.04
CA ALA A 53 2.79 7.63 1.41
C ALA A 53 1.78 6.60 1.96
N LEU A 54 0.65 6.37 1.27
CA LEU A 54 -0.32 5.34 1.65
C LEU A 54 0.27 3.94 1.53
N LEU A 55 0.97 3.65 0.43
CA LEU A 55 1.65 2.37 0.23
C LEU A 55 2.75 2.16 1.28
N GLY A 56 3.60 3.16 1.46
CA GLY A 56 4.71 3.15 2.42
C GLY A 56 4.20 2.89 3.83
N LEU A 57 3.30 3.72 4.33
CA LEU A 57 2.73 3.57 5.68
C LEU A 57 2.06 2.22 5.89
N GLY A 58 1.27 1.75 4.91
CA GLY A 58 0.63 0.44 4.97
C GLY A 58 1.66 -0.69 5.07
N SER A 59 2.72 -0.64 4.26
CA SER A 59 3.81 -1.62 4.31
C SER A 59 4.57 -1.55 5.64
N THR A 60 4.93 -0.35 6.12
CA THR A 60 5.62 -0.14 7.40
C THR A 60 4.79 -0.69 8.56
N TYR A 61 3.47 -0.44 8.58
CA TYR A 61 2.58 -1.03 9.59
C TYR A 61 2.59 -2.54 9.58
N ARG A 62 2.59 -3.17 8.40
CA ARG A 62 2.67 -4.62 8.25
C ARG A 62 4.00 -5.16 8.79
N VAL A 63 5.13 -4.51 8.50
CA VAL A 63 6.46 -4.89 9.04
C VAL A 63 6.48 -4.83 10.57
N LEU A 64 5.83 -3.82 11.15
CA LEU A 64 5.72 -3.64 12.60
C LEU A 64 4.69 -4.57 13.27
N GLY A 65 4.05 -5.49 12.54
CA GLY A 65 3.02 -6.38 13.06
C GLY A 65 1.67 -5.71 13.33
N ARG A 66 1.50 -4.45 12.91
CA ARG A 66 0.27 -3.65 13.09
C ARG A 66 -0.70 -3.88 11.93
N TYR A 67 -1.09 -5.14 11.74
CA TYR A 67 -1.77 -5.56 10.51
C TYR A 67 -3.12 -4.88 10.24
N GLY A 68 -3.93 -4.62 11.28
CA GLY A 68 -5.19 -3.91 11.11
C GLY A 68 -5.01 -2.49 10.55
N GLN A 69 -4.00 -1.76 11.05
CA GLN A 69 -3.67 -0.42 10.54
C GLN A 69 -3.12 -0.47 9.11
N ALA A 70 -2.36 -1.53 8.78
CA ALA A 70 -1.90 -1.77 7.42
C ALA A 70 -3.09 -1.95 6.47
N VAL A 71 -4.05 -2.82 6.81
CA VAL A 71 -5.28 -3.05 6.02
C VAL A 71 -6.05 -1.75 5.83
N GLU A 72 -6.32 -0.99 6.89
CA GLU A 72 -7.06 0.28 6.80
C GLU A 72 -6.36 1.29 5.88
N THR A 73 -5.05 1.47 6.06
CA THR A 73 -4.26 2.42 5.26
C THR A 73 -4.24 2.02 3.78
N LEU A 74 -4.08 0.73 3.49
CA LEU A 74 -4.02 0.22 2.12
C LEU A 74 -5.40 0.21 1.44
N ARG A 75 -6.48 -0.04 2.17
CA ARG A 75 -7.86 0.13 1.66
C ARG A 75 -8.11 1.58 1.25
N ARG A 76 -7.71 2.56 2.07
CA ARG A 76 -7.74 3.99 1.70
C ARG A 76 -6.91 4.27 0.45
N GLY A 77 -5.73 3.66 0.33
CA GLY A 77 -4.91 3.69 -0.89
C GLY A 77 -5.69 3.26 -2.13
N ILE A 78 -6.38 2.12 -2.08
CA ILE A 78 -7.17 1.61 -3.21
C ILE A 78 -8.40 2.48 -3.49
N GLU A 79 -9.04 3.05 -2.48
CA GLU A 79 -10.15 3.99 -2.68
C GLU A 79 -9.72 5.22 -3.49
N GLU A 80 -8.51 5.73 -3.25
CA GLU A 80 -7.96 6.89 -3.96
C GLU A 80 -7.29 6.52 -5.29
N PHE A 81 -6.68 5.34 -5.38
CA PHE A 81 -5.90 4.86 -6.52
C PHE A 81 -6.32 3.43 -6.90
N PRO A 82 -7.54 3.23 -7.43
CA PRO A 82 -8.13 1.90 -7.61
C PRO A 82 -7.34 1.00 -8.56
N ASP A 83 -6.62 1.59 -9.52
CA ASP A 83 -5.85 0.87 -10.54
C ASP A 83 -4.38 0.62 -10.14
N ASP A 84 -3.95 1.04 -8.93
CA ASP A 84 -2.58 0.81 -8.48
C ASP A 84 -2.38 -0.64 -8.03
N GLY A 85 -1.73 -1.43 -8.90
CA GLY A 85 -1.45 -2.84 -8.65
C GLY A 85 -0.53 -3.09 -7.45
N ALA A 86 0.29 -2.11 -7.06
CA ALA A 86 1.16 -2.25 -5.89
C ALA A 86 0.34 -2.13 -4.60
N LEU A 87 -0.50 -1.10 -4.46
CA LEU A 87 -1.44 -0.96 -3.34
C LEU A 87 -2.33 -2.19 -3.19
N GLN A 88 -2.84 -2.70 -4.32
CA GLN A 88 -3.57 -3.96 -4.38
C GLN A 88 -2.74 -5.13 -3.81
N THR A 89 -1.52 -5.33 -4.29
CA THR A 89 -0.63 -6.41 -3.84
C THR A 89 -0.30 -6.32 -2.34
N PHE A 90 0.02 -5.12 -1.86
CA PHE A 90 0.33 -4.90 -0.45
C PHE A 90 -0.90 -5.09 0.44
N LEU A 91 -2.10 -4.70 0.00
CA LEU A 91 -3.33 -4.99 0.73
C LEU A 91 -3.55 -6.50 0.85
N ALA A 92 -3.37 -7.28 -0.23
CA ALA A 92 -3.50 -8.74 -0.16
C ALA A 92 -2.53 -9.36 0.86
N MET A 93 -1.29 -8.87 0.96
CA MET A 93 -0.35 -9.34 1.98
C MET A 93 -0.83 -8.99 3.41
N ALA A 94 -1.35 -7.78 3.62
CA ALA A 94 -1.88 -7.37 4.93
C ALA A 94 -3.17 -8.14 5.33
N LEU A 95 -4.04 -8.42 4.35
CA LEU A 95 -5.22 -9.26 4.51
C LEU A 95 -4.84 -10.70 4.87
N PHE A 96 -3.78 -11.23 4.28
CA PHE A 96 -3.24 -12.53 4.69
C PHE A 96 -2.79 -12.53 6.15
N ASN A 97 -2.12 -11.46 6.62
CA ASN A 97 -1.71 -11.34 8.02
C ASN A 97 -2.87 -11.22 9.02
N THR A 98 -4.08 -10.91 8.54
CA THR A 98 -5.32 -10.80 9.33
C THR A 98 -6.28 -11.97 9.09
N GLU A 99 -5.82 -13.04 8.45
CA GLU A 99 -6.59 -14.25 8.12
C GLU A 99 -7.76 -14.03 7.13
N GLU A 100 -7.83 -12.86 6.49
CA GLU A 100 -8.78 -12.53 5.42
C GLU A 100 -8.35 -13.16 4.07
N HIS A 101 -7.99 -14.45 4.08
CA HIS A 101 -7.35 -15.16 2.97
C HIS A 101 -8.17 -15.15 1.68
N HIS A 102 -9.50 -15.23 1.79
CA HIS A 102 -10.39 -15.19 0.63
C HIS A 102 -10.32 -13.86 -0.10
N GLU A 103 -10.34 -12.75 0.64
CA GLU A 103 -10.23 -11.42 0.04
C GLU A 103 -8.84 -11.20 -0.56
N ALA A 104 -7.79 -11.60 0.16
CA ALA A 104 -6.42 -11.54 -0.32
C ALA A 104 -6.25 -12.28 -1.67
N MET A 105 -6.71 -13.52 -1.74
CA MET A 105 -6.57 -14.34 -2.95
C MET A 105 -7.42 -13.80 -4.11
N ARG A 106 -8.67 -13.40 -3.84
CA ARG A 106 -9.52 -12.74 -4.84
C ARG A 106 -8.83 -11.54 -5.46
N LEU A 107 -8.19 -10.72 -4.63
CA LEU A 107 -7.54 -9.49 -5.07
C LEU A 107 -6.34 -9.79 -5.98
N LEU A 108 -5.48 -10.74 -5.60
CA LEU A 108 -4.35 -11.15 -6.43
C LEU A 108 -4.76 -11.83 -7.73
N LEU A 109 -5.80 -12.69 -7.72
CA LEU A 109 -6.29 -13.34 -8.94
C LEU A 109 -6.85 -12.33 -9.94
N ARG A 110 -7.61 -11.33 -9.47
CA ARG A 110 -8.08 -10.23 -10.33
C ARG A 110 -6.92 -9.41 -10.88
N LEU A 111 -5.95 -9.08 -10.05
CA LEU A 111 -4.77 -8.35 -10.48
C LEU A 111 -4.04 -9.12 -11.58
N VAL A 112 -3.68 -10.38 -11.36
CA VAL A 112 -3.01 -11.25 -12.35
C VAL A 112 -3.82 -11.40 -13.63
N ALA A 113 -5.12 -11.67 -13.52
CA ALA A 113 -5.99 -11.76 -14.68
C ALA A 113 -5.93 -10.48 -15.53
N SER A 114 -6.00 -9.31 -14.89
CA SER A 114 -6.10 -8.01 -15.55
C SER A 114 -4.78 -7.49 -16.13
N THR A 115 -3.64 -7.79 -15.50
CA THR A 115 -2.33 -7.16 -15.83
C THR A 115 -1.31 -8.08 -16.47
N SER A 116 -1.53 -9.40 -16.48
CA SER A 116 -0.53 -10.33 -17.02
C SER A 116 -0.40 -10.24 -18.54
N ASP A 117 0.83 -10.08 -19.01
CA ASP A 117 1.22 -10.21 -20.43
C ASP A 117 1.59 -11.65 -20.82
N ASP A 118 1.50 -12.61 -19.89
CA ASP A 118 1.77 -14.03 -20.18
C ASP A 118 0.63 -14.63 -21.03
N PRO A 119 0.90 -15.14 -22.25
CA PRO A 119 -0.13 -15.69 -23.12
C PRO A 119 -0.90 -16.88 -22.51
N HIS A 120 -0.27 -17.67 -21.64
CA HIS A 120 -0.91 -18.77 -20.93
C HIS A 120 -1.86 -18.26 -19.86
N VAL A 121 -1.47 -17.24 -19.10
CA VAL A 121 -2.37 -16.60 -18.12
C VAL A 121 -3.56 -15.97 -18.84
N GLN A 122 -3.32 -15.25 -19.93
CA GLN A 122 -4.38 -14.62 -20.74
C GLN A 122 -5.36 -15.67 -21.31
N LYS A 123 -4.86 -16.82 -21.78
CA LYS A 123 -5.71 -17.93 -22.25
C LYS A 123 -6.67 -18.42 -21.17
N TYR A 124 -6.25 -18.42 -19.90
CA TYR A 124 -7.06 -18.86 -18.77
C TYR A 124 -7.75 -17.71 -18.01
N ARG A 125 -7.65 -16.45 -18.46
CA ARG A 125 -8.25 -15.28 -17.80
C ARG A 125 -9.71 -15.52 -17.37
N PRO A 126 -10.64 -16.03 -18.22
CA PRO A 126 -12.02 -16.24 -17.80
C PRO A 126 -12.17 -17.20 -16.61
N ALA A 127 -11.34 -18.25 -16.55
CA ALA A 127 -11.33 -19.19 -15.43
C ALA A 127 -10.75 -18.54 -14.16
N ILE A 128 -9.67 -17.77 -14.29
CA ILE A 128 -9.05 -17.04 -13.18
C ILE A 128 -10.04 -16.02 -12.60
N GLU A 129 -10.75 -15.27 -13.46
CA GLU A 129 -11.79 -14.31 -13.03
C GLU A 129 -13.00 -15.00 -12.39
N HIS A 130 -13.33 -16.20 -12.83
CA HIS A 130 -14.38 -17.04 -12.23
C HIS A 130 -13.98 -17.45 -10.81
N TYR A 131 -12.83 -18.09 -10.63
CA TYR A 131 -12.34 -18.50 -9.32
C TYR A 131 -12.07 -17.31 -8.38
N ALA A 132 -11.73 -16.14 -8.92
CA ALA A 132 -11.62 -14.94 -8.09
C ALA A 132 -12.95 -14.54 -7.40
N LYS A 133 -14.11 -15.02 -7.89
CA LYS A 133 -15.41 -14.77 -7.25
C LYS A 133 -15.74 -15.82 -6.20
N ASP A 134 -15.39 -17.08 -6.46
CA ASP A 134 -15.61 -18.20 -5.55
C ASP A 134 -14.47 -19.23 -5.68
N LEU A 135 -13.69 -19.39 -4.61
CA LEU A 135 -12.55 -20.31 -4.54
C LEU A 135 -12.91 -21.69 -3.98
N HIS A 136 -14.14 -21.86 -3.49
CA HIS A 136 -14.58 -23.07 -2.80
C HIS A 136 -15.40 -24.03 -3.68
N GLU A 137 -15.54 -23.72 -4.97
CA GLU A 137 -16.15 -24.64 -5.94
C GLU A 137 -15.38 -25.97 -6.09
#